data_AF-A0A7W2UP65-F1
#
_entry.id   AF-A0A7W2UP65-F1
#
_cell.length_a   1.000
_cell.length_b   1.000
_cell.length_c   1.000
_cell.angle_alpha   90.00
_cell.angle_beta   90.00
_cell.angle_gamma   90.00
#
_symmetry.space_group_name_H-M   'P 1'
#
loop_
_entity.id
_entity.type
_entity.pdbx_description
1 polymer ?
#
loop_
_entity_poly.entity_id
_entity_poly.type
_entity_poly.pdbx_seq_one_letter_code
_entity_poly.pdbx_strand_id
1 'polypeptide(L)'
;MLWVLFLLVAWGAAVVSCTRLCLAAVAAAQPMEPDPGADGKRLSLYEAAFLSGGPRRVGDLALVTMYRERRLLLAHTGWVTVVDPDARDELERAVIGAIGPEGQAPVRPVRVALATAAPVRALGDRLVVAGLAVPASARTNVAVAVRHVRAACLLVLAAAAAALLLVPPADGRGPVAAWFVLPLLLTASCLLIARVEAHPYSRWASPAGQRLLGRIDVPPRRTLAQRSGGDADGGDDDGDLLTALAVHGTAALPDPALRAALKTHWGH
;
A
#
# COMPACT_ATOMS: atom_id res chain seq x y z
N MET A 1 7.77 -35.93 30.49
CA MET A 1 8.44 -34.70 30.97
C MET A 1 8.96 -33.80 29.85
N LEU A 2 9.38 -34.32 28.70
CA LEU A 2 9.86 -33.56 27.53
C LEU A 2 8.84 -32.54 26.96
N TRP A 3 7.53 -32.80 27.12
CA TRP A 3 6.47 -31.92 26.64
C TRP A 3 6.43 -30.55 27.35
N VAL A 4 6.90 -30.48 28.61
CA VAL A 4 6.94 -29.24 29.39
C VAL A 4 8.00 -28.27 28.83
N LEU A 5 9.12 -28.79 28.28
CA LEU A 5 10.13 -27.98 27.59
C LEU A 5 9.56 -27.32 26.33
N PHE A 6 8.77 -28.06 25.53
CA PHE A 6 8.09 -27.51 24.36
C PHE A 6 7.05 -26.44 24.73
N LEU A 7 6.33 -26.63 25.85
CA LEU A 7 5.40 -25.63 26.37
C LEU A 7 6.12 -24.34 26.79
N LEU A 8 7.26 -24.46 27.46
CA LEU A 8 8.09 -23.35 27.92
C LEU A 8 8.64 -22.53 26.75
N VAL A 9 9.07 -23.21 25.66
CA VAL A 9 9.50 -22.55 24.42
C VAL A 9 8.35 -21.83 23.72
N ALA A 10 7.15 -22.43 23.67
CA ALA A 10 5.97 -21.80 23.09
C ALA A 10 5.53 -20.54 23.87
N TRP A 11 5.56 -20.59 25.20
CA TRP A 11 5.30 -19.44 26.06
C TRP A 11 6.38 -18.35 25.90
N GLY A 12 7.65 -18.73 25.84
CA GLY A 12 8.75 -17.80 25.57
C GLY A 12 8.56 -17.07 24.23
N ALA A 13 8.22 -17.81 23.17
CA ALA A 13 7.94 -17.22 21.86
C ALA A 13 6.71 -16.29 21.87
N ALA A 14 5.66 -16.64 22.62
CA ALA A 14 4.47 -15.82 22.78
C ALA A 14 4.77 -14.50 23.50
N VAL A 15 5.52 -14.54 24.61
CA VAL A 15 5.93 -13.36 25.39
C VAL A 15 6.83 -12.44 24.57
N VAL A 16 7.78 -13.00 23.81
CA VAL A 16 8.67 -12.23 22.92
C VAL A 16 7.89 -11.58 21.77
N SER A 17 6.87 -12.26 21.24
CA SER A 17 6.01 -11.70 20.19
C SER A 17 5.14 -10.56 20.73
N CYS A 18 4.58 -10.73 21.94
CA CYS A 18 3.76 -9.73 22.61
C CYS A 18 4.57 -8.47 22.94
N THR A 19 5.75 -8.62 23.55
CA THR A 19 6.63 -7.48 23.86
C THR A 19 7.08 -6.74 22.59
N ARG A 20 7.39 -7.45 21.51
CA ARG A 20 7.73 -6.81 20.24
C ARG A 20 6.55 -6.08 19.59
N LEU A 21 5.35 -6.61 19.72
CA LEU A 21 4.14 -5.95 19.23
C LEU A 21 3.84 -4.68 20.02
N CYS A 22 3.95 -4.73 21.35
CA CYS A 22 3.81 -3.55 22.21
C CYS A 22 4.84 -2.46 21.87
N LEU A 23 6.11 -2.84 21.68
CA LEU A 23 7.16 -1.89 21.29
C LEU A 23 6.92 -1.29 19.90
N ALA A 24 6.43 -2.08 18.95
CA ALA A 24 6.08 -1.60 17.61
C ALA A 24 4.86 -0.65 17.64
N ALA A 25 3.86 -0.95 18.47
CA ALA A 25 2.70 -0.10 18.68
C ALA A 25 3.08 1.23 19.34
N VAL A 26 3.94 1.20 20.38
CA VAL A 26 4.44 2.42 21.04
C VAL A 26 5.29 3.27 20.09
N ALA A 27 6.12 2.65 19.25
CA ALA A 27 6.90 3.36 18.24
C ALA A 27 6.03 3.98 17.13
N ALA A 28 4.92 3.34 16.77
CA ALA A 28 3.94 3.89 15.82
C ALA A 28 3.04 4.97 16.45
N ALA A 29 2.84 4.91 17.77
CA ALA A 29 2.02 5.84 18.54
C ALA A 29 2.77 7.10 18.99
N GLN A 30 4.08 7.20 18.74
CA GLN A 30 4.82 8.45 18.95
C GLN A 30 4.17 9.55 18.09
N PRO A 31 3.49 10.54 18.70
CA PRO A 31 2.80 11.57 17.95
C PRO A 31 3.86 12.39 17.23
N MET A 32 3.87 12.36 15.91
CA MET A 32 4.52 13.43 15.17
C MET A 32 3.66 14.67 15.43
N GLU A 33 4.22 15.66 16.12
CA GLU A 33 3.50 16.93 16.33
C GLU A 33 3.05 17.46 14.96
N PRO A 34 1.73 17.59 14.74
CA PRO A 34 1.22 18.07 13.47
C PRO A 34 1.62 19.54 13.32
N ASP A 35 2.18 19.90 12.17
CA ASP A 35 2.37 21.31 11.83
C ASP A 35 1.01 22.02 11.83
N PRO A 36 0.77 23.04 12.68
CA PRO A 36 -0.50 23.76 12.73
C PRO A 36 -0.85 24.46 11.39
N GLY A 37 0.11 24.63 10.47
CA GLY A 37 -0.14 25.13 9.12
C GLY A 37 -0.73 24.09 8.14
N ALA A 38 -0.69 22.80 8.47
CA ALA A 38 -1.12 21.73 7.57
C ALA A 38 -2.64 21.68 7.36
N ASP A 39 -3.43 22.14 8.33
CA ASP A 39 -4.90 22.11 8.25
C ASP A 39 -5.49 23.07 7.20
N GLY A 40 -4.73 24.07 6.75
CA GLY A 40 -5.15 25.01 5.70
C GLY A 40 -4.66 24.66 4.28
N LYS A 41 -3.82 23.63 4.12
CA LYS A 41 -3.19 23.32 2.83
C LYS A 41 -4.12 22.50 1.94
N ARG A 42 -4.40 22.98 0.72
CA ARG A 42 -5.03 22.15 -0.33
C ARG A 42 -4.00 21.15 -0.85
N LEU A 43 -4.34 19.87 -0.83
CA LEU A 43 -3.52 18.81 -1.41
C LEU A 43 -3.55 18.92 -2.94
N SER A 44 -2.38 18.89 -3.56
CA SER A 44 -2.29 18.65 -5.00
C SER A 44 -2.70 17.20 -5.32
N LEU A 45 -3.07 16.93 -6.58
CA LEU A 45 -3.46 15.59 -7.03
C LEU A 45 -2.33 14.56 -6.81
N TYR A 46 -1.07 14.94 -7.05
CA TYR A 46 0.08 14.06 -6.80
C TYR A 46 0.31 13.80 -5.30
N GLU A 47 0.11 14.79 -4.43
CA GLU A 47 0.18 14.59 -2.97
C GLU A 47 -0.96 13.67 -2.50
N ALA A 48 -2.20 13.89 -2.96
CA ALA A 48 -3.33 13.03 -2.64
C ALA A 48 -3.11 11.58 -3.11
N ALA A 49 -2.56 11.39 -4.32
CA ALA A 49 -2.18 10.09 -4.85
C ALA A 49 -1.10 9.39 -4.01
N PHE A 50 -0.10 10.15 -3.56
CA PHE A 50 0.96 9.61 -2.69
C PHE A 50 0.40 9.20 -1.33
N LEU A 51 -0.45 10.03 -0.72
CA LEU A 51 -1.02 9.76 0.60
C LEU A 51 -2.02 8.58 0.57
N SER A 52 -2.79 8.43 -0.50
CA SER A 52 -3.78 7.35 -0.61
C SER A 52 -3.17 6.00 -1.01
N GLY A 53 -2.17 5.99 -1.90
CA GLY A 53 -1.66 4.76 -2.54
C GLY A 53 -0.14 4.66 -2.65
N GLY A 54 0.58 5.72 -2.31
CA GLY A 54 2.04 5.78 -2.34
C GLY A 54 2.64 6.02 -3.73
N PRO A 55 3.95 5.73 -3.91
CA PRO A 55 4.71 6.14 -5.09
C PRO A 55 4.22 5.50 -6.39
N ARG A 56 3.68 4.27 -6.32
CA ARG A 56 3.07 3.62 -7.49
C ARG A 56 1.82 4.36 -7.98
N ARG A 57 1.01 4.90 -7.05
CA ARG A 57 -0.22 5.61 -7.42
C ARG A 57 0.07 6.96 -8.03
N VAL A 58 1.13 7.63 -7.58
CA VAL A 58 1.65 8.85 -8.23
C VAL A 58 2.07 8.57 -9.67
N GLY A 59 2.78 7.46 -9.92
CA GLY A 59 3.13 7.05 -11.29
C GLY A 59 1.91 6.72 -12.16
N ASP A 60 0.92 6.02 -11.60
CA ASP A 60 -0.34 5.72 -12.30
C ASP A 60 -1.09 7.00 -12.67
N LEU A 61 -1.14 7.96 -11.75
CA LEU A 61 -1.75 9.28 -11.98
C LEU A 61 -1.01 10.03 -13.08
N ALA A 62 0.32 10.12 -13.04
CA ALA A 62 1.11 10.80 -14.07
C ALA A 62 0.91 10.19 -15.47
N LEU A 63 0.90 8.85 -15.58
CA LEU A 63 0.63 8.16 -16.84
C LEU A 63 -0.77 8.49 -17.40
N VAL A 64 -1.80 8.51 -16.54
CA VAL A 64 -3.17 8.80 -16.97
C VAL A 64 -3.37 10.28 -17.28
N THR A 65 -2.75 11.18 -16.53
CA THR A 65 -2.76 12.63 -16.83
C THR A 65 -2.17 12.86 -18.22
N MET A 66 -0.96 12.37 -18.50
CA MET A 66 -0.34 12.53 -19.82
C MET A 66 -1.12 11.82 -20.95
N TYR A 67 -1.78 10.70 -20.66
CA TYR A 67 -2.68 10.03 -21.61
C TYR A 67 -3.88 10.89 -21.98
N ARG A 68 -4.54 11.51 -20.99
CA ARG A 68 -5.68 12.42 -21.19
C ARG A 68 -5.28 13.66 -21.97
N GLU A 69 -4.08 14.19 -21.70
CA GLU A 69 -3.48 15.30 -22.46
C GLU A 69 -3.03 14.90 -23.88
N ARG A 70 -3.22 13.63 -24.30
CA ARG A 70 -2.81 13.08 -25.60
C ARG A 70 -1.30 13.09 -25.84
N ARG A 71 -0.51 13.11 -24.76
CA ARG A 71 0.96 13.13 -24.79
C ARG A 71 1.57 11.75 -24.64
N LEU A 72 0.79 10.80 -24.12
CA LEU A 72 1.07 9.37 -24.15
C LEU A 72 -0.08 8.61 -24.79
N LEU A 73 0.22 7.47 -25.42
CA LEU A 73 -0.74 6.46 -25.79
C LEU A 73 -0.58 5.26 -24.88
N LEU A 74 -1.66 4.87 -24.18
CA LEU A 74 -1.70 3.61 -23.44
C LEU A 74 -2.47 2.60 -24.26
N ALA A 75 -1.77 1.60 -24.76
CA ALA A 75 -2.39 0.48 -25.42
C ALA A 75 -3.05 -0.44 -24.39
N HIS A 76 -4.25 -0.93 -24.71
CA HIS A 76 -4.97 -1.94 -23.93
C HIS A 76 -4.16 -3.24 -23.72
N THR A 77 -3.12 -3.47 -24.54
CA THR A 77 -2.14 -4.56 -24.44
C THR A 77 -1.10 -4.36 -23.33
N GLY A 78 -1.11 -3.21 -22.63
CA GLY A 78 -0.19 -2.91 -21.54
C GLY A 78 1.12 -2.23 -21.97
N TRP A 79 1.10 -1.54 -23.11
CA TRP A 79 2.21 -0.73 -23.61
C TRP A 79 1.92 0.75 -23.45
N VAL A 80 2.96 1.54 -23.22
CA VAL A 80 2.91 3.00 -23.23
C VAL A 80 3.84 3.51 -24.32
N THR A 81 3.35 4.45 -25.11
CA THR A 81 4.10 5.11 -26.19
C THR A 81 4.09 6.62 -25.95
N VAL A 82 5.25 7.27 -26.07
CA VAL A 82 5.41 8.73 -26.01
C VAL A 82 4.98 9.33 -27.34
N VAL A 83 4.02 10.25 -27.29
CA VAL A 83 3.58 11.05 -28.45
C VAL A 83 4.25 12.41 -28.44
N ASP A 84 4.32 13.01 -27.26
CA ASP A 84 4.94 14.32 -27.02
C ASP A 84 6.08 14.15 -25.99
N PRO A 85 7.34 14.32 -26.40
CA PRO A 85 8.50 14.15 -25.53
C PRO A 85 8.80 15.36 -24.64
N ASP A 86 8.09 16.47 -24.78
CA ASP A 86 8.38 17.70 -24.03
C ASP A 86 7.80 17.64 -22.62
N ALA A 87 8.63 17.31 -21.62
CA ALA A 87 8.22 17.26 -20.22
C ALA A 87 7.93 18.65 -19.62
N ARG A 88 6.73 18.83 -19.05
CA ARG A 88 6.29 20.08 -18.39
C ARG A 88 6.72 20.14 -16.92
N ASP A 89 6.75 18.98 -16.25
CA ASP A 89 7.15 18.87 -14.86
C ASP A 89 8.22 17.78 -14.64
N GLU A 90 8.74 17.69 -13.41
CA GLU A 90 9.74 16.67 -13.06
C GLU A 90 9.20 15.24 -13.11
N LEU A 91 7.92 15.03 -12.82
CA LEU A 91 7.30 13.70 -12.85
C LEU A 91 7.15 13.22 -14.29
N GLU A 92 6.66 14.07 -15.19
CA GLU A 92 6.55 13.79 -16.62
C GLU A 92 7.92 13.50 -17.23
N ARG A 93 8.94 14.26 -16.83
CA ARG A 93 10.33 13.98 -17.24
C ARG A 93 10.78 12.60 -16.78
N ALA A 94 10.39 12.20 -15.57
CA ALA A 94 10.66 10.85 -15.07
C ALA A 94 9.84 9.78 -15.82
N VAL A 95 8.62 10.09 -16.28
CA VAL A 95 7.82 9.17 -17.11
C VAL A 95 8.49 8.95 -18.46
N ILE A 96 8.83 10.02 -19.18
CA ILE A 96 9.51 9.96 -20.47
C ILE A 96 10.86 9.25 -20.33
N GLY A 97 11.64 9.59 -19.30
CA GLY A 97 12.90 8.92 -19.00
C GLY A 97 12.76 7.44 -18.65
N ALA A 98 11.66 7.04 -17.99
CA ALA A 98 11.38 5.64 -17.66
C ALA A 98 10.91 4.82 -18.87
N ILE A 99 10.28 5.45 -19.87
CA ILE A 99 9.94 4.80 -21.15
C ILE A 99 11.20 4.62 -22.00
N GLY A 100 12.12 5.58 -21.94
CA GLY A 100 13.40 5.52 -22.63
C GLY A 100 13.36 6.02 -24.07
N PRO A 101 14.50 5.98 -24.78
CA PRO A 101 14.68 6.62 -26.08
C PRO A 101 13.89 5.96 -27.21
N GLU A 102 13.50 4.69 -27.05
CA GLU A 102 12.68 3.95 -28.02
C GLU A 102 11.25 4.52 -28.15
N GLY A 103 10.85 5.41 -27.24
CA GLY A 103 9.53 6.04 -27.25
C GLY A 103 8.39 5.09 -26.92
N GLN A 104 8.64 3.80 -26.68
CA GLN A 104 7.64 2.82 -26.26
C GLN A 104 8.22 1.83 -25.26
N ALA A 105 7.42 1.47 -24.25
CA ALA A 105 7.80 0.49 -23.24
C ALA A 105 6.59 -0.21 -22.64
N PRO A 106 6.75 -1.42 -22.07
CA PRO A 106 5.68 -2.04 -21.29
C PRO A 106 5.38 -1.22 -20.03
N VAL A 107 4.10 -1.06 -19.69
CA VAL A 107 3.63 -0.22 -18.58
C VAL A 107 4.18 -0.68 -17.22
N ARG A 108 4.32 -1.99 -17.00
CA ARG A 108 4.75 -2.54 -15.69
C ARG A 108 6.19 -2.12 -15.31
N PRO A 109 7.22 -2.33 -16.14
CA PRO A 109 8.57 -1.79 -15.92
C PRO A 109 8.58 -0.28 -15.68
N VAL A 110 7.86 0.49 -16.50
CA VAL A 110 7.76 1.95 -16.36
C VAL A 110 7.20 2.34 -14.99
N ARG A 111 6.11 1.69 -14.54
CA ARG A 111 5.54 1.90 -13.20
C ARG A 111 6.49 1.55 -12.06
N VAL A 112 7.29 0.49 -12.22
CA VAL A 112 8.30 0.11 -11.22
C VAL A 112 9.40 1.15 -11.15
N ALA A 113 9.92 1.60 -12.30
CA ALA A 113 10.93 2.65 -12.39
C ALA A 113 10.43 3.98 -11.79
N LEU A 114 9.21 4.40 -12.16
CA LEU A 114 8.56 5.60 -11.66
C LEU A 114 8.36 5.59 -10.14
N ALA A 115 7.97 4.45 -9.56
CA ALA A 115 7.81 4.33 -8.11
C ALA A 115 9.14 4.55 -7.36
N THR A 116 10.27 4.42 -8.05
CA THR A 116 11.62 4.69 -7.54
C THR A 116 12.27 5.91 -8.18
N ALA A 117 11.52 6.77 -8.87
CA ALA A 117 12.08 7.96 -9.48
C ALA A 117 12.42 9.03 -8.43
N ALA A 118 13.46 9.83 -8.69
CA ALA A 118 13.87 10.90 -7.78
C ALA A 118 12.76 11.92 -7.47
N PRO A 119 11.93 12.38 -8.44
CA PRO A 119 10.85 13.32 -8.16
C PRO A 119 9.77 12.74 -7.23
N VAL A 120 9.48 11.44 -7.36
CA VAL A 120 8.50 10.75 -6.51
C VAL A 120 9.04 10.56 -5.09
N ARG A 121 10.35 10.29 -4.94
CA ARG A 121 11.00 10.27 -3.62
C ARG A 121 10.98 11.66 -2.97
N ALA A 122 11.38 12.69 -3.71
CA ALA A 122 11.39 14.07 -3.23
C ALA A 122 9.98 14.53 -2.80
N LEU A 123 8.93 14.14 -3.54
CA LEU A 123 7.54 14.38 -3.14
C LEU A 123 7.22 13.71 -1.80
N GLY A 124 7.60 12.44 -1.64
CA GLY A 124 7.41 11.71 -0.39
C GLY A 124 8.15 12.35 0.78
N ASP A 125 9.40 12.77 0.58
CA ASP A 125 10.22 13.42 1.61
C ASP A 125 9.63 14.75 2.05
N ARG A 126 9.13 15.57 1.10
CA ARG A 126 8.39 16.81 1.42
C ARG A 126 7.13 16.54 2.24
N LEU A 127 6.38 15.48 1.91
CA LEU A 127 5.18 15.10 2.66
C LEU A 127 5.51 14.59 4.07
N VAL A 128 6.66 13.93 4.25
CA VAL A 128 7.15 13.50 5.56
C VAL A 128 7.56 14.72 6.40
N VAL A 129 8.29 15.67 5.81
CA VAL A 129 8.66 16.94 6.48
C VAL A 129 7.42 17.73 6.89
N ALA A 130 6.38 17.73 6.06
CA ALA A 130 5.10 18.37 6.36
C ALA A 130 4.24 17.59 7.40
N GLY A 131 4.73 16.46 7.92
CA GLY A 131 3.98 15.61 8.85
C GLY A 131 2.75 14.94 8.24
N LEU A 132 2.58 14.97 6.91
CA LEU A 132 1.45 14.41 6.18
C LEU A 132 1.67 12.94 5.81
N ALA A 133 2.92 12.51 5.66
CA ALA A 133 3.29 11.14 5.35
C ALA A 133 4.12 10.47 6.45
N VAL A 134 3.91 9.17 6.64
CA VAL A 134 4.69 8.37 7.62
C VAL A 134 6.13 8.21 7.10
N PRO A 135 7.19 8.33 7.93
CA PRO A 135 8.58 8.16 7.49
C PRO A 135 8.86 6.75 6.91
N ALA A 136 9.77 6.66 5.93
CA ALA A 136 10.17 5.37 5.35
C ALA A 136 10.73 4.38 6.38
N SER A 137 11.49 4.89 7.35
CA SER A 137 12.08 4.14 8.47
C SER A 137 11.02 3.56 9.40
N ALA A 138 9.99 4.32 9.72
CA ALA A 138 8.84 3.85 10.51
C ALA A 138 8.10 2.72 9.77
N ARG A 139 7.91 2.85 8.45
CA ARG A 139 7.28 1.81 7.62
C ARG A 139 8.10 0.52 7.56
N THR A 140 9.43 0.61 7.38
CA THR A 140 10.29 -0.58 7.35
C THR A 140 10.34 -1.27 8.70
N ASN A 141 10.36 -0.53 9.81
CA ASN A 141 10.33 -1.10 11.16
C ASN A 141 9.04 -1.87 11.43
N VAL A 142 7.88 -1.32 11.04
CA VAL A 142 6.59 -2.01 11.15
C VAL A 142 6.55 -3.26 10.26
N ALA A 143 7.05 -3.19 9.02
CA ALA A 143 7.09 -4.34 8.11
C ALA A 143 7.99 -5.48 8.63
N VAL A 144 9.14 -5.13 9.23
CA VAL A 144 10.05 -6.09 9.88
C VAL A 144 9.41 -6.69 11.13
N ALA A 145 8.76 -5.88 11.96
CA ALA A 145 8.02 -6.36 13.13
C ALA A 145 6.92 -7.36 12.74
N VAL A 146 6.13 -7.06 11.70
CA VAL A 146 5.09 -7.95 11.18
C VAL A 146 5.68 -9.26 10.62
N ARG A 147 6.84 -9.22 9.94
CA ARG A 147 7.53 -10.45 9.49
C ARG A 147 7.98 -11.31 10.66
N HIS A 148 8.50 -10.71 11.73
CA HIS A 148 8.88 -11.44 12.93
C HIS A 148 7.68 -12.10 13.62
N VAL A 149 6.54 -11.40 13.72
CA VAL A 149 5.30 -11.97 14.28
C VAL A 149 4.81 -13.15 13.42
N ARG A 150 4.89 -13.05 12.09
CA ARG A 150 4.56 -14.17 11.20
C ARG A 150 5.50 -15.35 11.36
N ALA A 151 6.81 -15.11 11.44
CA ALA A 151 7.80 -16.16 11.67
C ALA A 151 7.57 -16.86 13.02
N ALA A 152 7.25 -16.11 14.06
CA ALA A 152 6.90 -16.64 15.38
C ALA A 152 5.62 -17.50 15.33
N CYS A 153 4.59 -17.06 14.61
CA CYS A 153 3.36 -17.84 14.41
C CYS A 153 3.64 -19.17 13.69
N LEU A 154 4.48 -19.16 12.64
CA LEU A 154 4.89 -20.37 11.93
C LEU A 154 5.69 -21.32 12.83
N LEU A 155 6.55 -20.78 13.69
CA LEU A 155 7.33 -21.58 14.63
C LEU A 155 6.43 -22.24 15.68
N VAL A 156 5.43 -21.52 16.20
CA VAL A 156 4.43 -22.08 17.13
C VAL A 156 3.61 -23.18 16.46
N LEU A 157 3.21 -23.00 15.20
CA LEU A 157 2.53 -24.04 14.42
C LEU A 157 3.40 -25.28 14.19
N ALA A 158 4.68 -25.08 13.83
CA ALA A 158 5.62 -26.17 13.62
C ALA A 158 5.89 -26.95 14.91
N ALA A 159 6.04 -26.24 16.03
CA ALA A 159 6.22 -26.85 17.35
C ALA A 159 4.98 -27.64 17.80
N ALA A 160 3.76 -27.11 17.57
CA ALA A 160 2.51 -27.81 17.85
C ALA A 160 2.36 -29.08 16.98
N ALA A 161 2.70 -29.01 15.69
CA ALA A 161 2.69 -30.15 14.78
C ALA A 161 3.70 -31.23 15.21
N ALA A 162 4.93 -30.83 15.58
CA ALA A 162 5.94 -31.75 16.09
C ALA A 162 5.51 -32.42 17.41
N ALA A 163 4.90 -31.66 18.33
CA ALA A 163 4.38 -32.21 19.58
C ALA A 163 3.27 -33.24 19.34
N LEU A 164 2.38 -33.01 18.36
CA LEU A 164 1.32 -33.96 17.99
C LEU A 164 1.88 -35.24 17.34
N LEU A 165 2.97 -35.13 16.57
CA LEU A 165 3.65 -36.26 15.93
C LEU A 165 4.45 -37.11 16.92
N LEU A 166 5.00 -36.51 17.98
CA LEU A 166 5.78 -37.24 18.99
C LEU A 166 4.93 -37.89 20.10
N VAL A 167 3.62 -37.60 20.22
CA VAL A 167 2.77 -38.21 21.25
C VAL A 167 2.23 -39.58 20.80
N PRO A 168 2.55 -40.68 21.52
CA PRO A 168 2.00 -42.00 21.24
C PRO A 168 0.48 -42.00 21.40
N PRO A 169 -0.27 -42.75 20.57
CA PRO A 169 -1.74 -42.77 20.59
C PRO A 169 -2.37 -43.28 21.91
N ALA A 170 -1.59 -43.84 22.82
CA ALA A 170 -2.08 -44.48 24.05
C ALA A 170 -2.51 -43.51 25.17
N ASP A 171 -1.95 -42.29 25.22
CA ASP A 171 -2.17 -41.35 26.35
C ASP A 171 -3.25 -40.28 26.11
N GLY A 172 -4.02 -40.39 25.03
CA GLY A 172 -5.08 -39.43 24.71
C GLY A 172 -4.53 -38.10 24.17
N ARG A 173 -4.69 -37.86 22.86
CA ARG A 173 -4.19 -36.65 22.17
C ARG A 173 -4.99 -35.37 22.45
N GLY A 174 -6.16 -35.48 23.07
CA GLY A 174 -7.10 -34.38 23.34
C GLY A 174 -6.58 -33.31 24.33
N PRO A 175 -6.11 -33.66 25.54
CA PRO A 175 -5.64 -32.67 26.52
C PRO A 175 -4.37 -31.93 26.07
N VAL A 176 -3.49 -32.62 25.32
CA VAL A 176 -2.27 -32.03 24.74
C VAL A 176 -2.61 -30.95 23.72
N ALA A 177 -3.55 -31.23 22.82
CA ALA A 177 -4.00 -30.27 21.80
C ALA A 177 -4.68 -29.04 22.44
N ALA A 178 -5.51 -29.24 23.46
CA ALA A 178 -6.21 -28.17 24.17
C ALA A 178 -5.26 -27.13 24.79
N TRP A 179 -4.08 -27.56 25.26
CA TRP A 179 -3.10 -26.66 25.87
C TRP A 179 -2.35 -25.79 24.85
N PHE A 180 -2.27 -26.22 23.59
CA PHE A 180 -1.70 -25.45 22.48
C PHE A 180 -2.70 -24.50 21.80
N VAL A 181 -4.01 -24.70 22.00
CA VAL A 181 -5.06 -23.81 21.46
C VAL A 181 -4.92 -22.40 22.03
N LEU A 182 -4.53 -22.26 23.30
CA LEU A 182 -4.43 -20.96 23.96
C LEU A 182 -3.31 -20.06 23.37
N PRO A 183 -2.05 -20.52 23.23
CA PRO A 183 -1.00 -19.75 22.55
C PRO A 183 -1.26 -19.58 21.05
N LEU A 184 -1.95 -20.53 20.39
CA LEU A 184 -2.34 -20.40 19.00
C LEU A 184 -3.39 -19.30 18.79
N LEU A 185 -4.43 -19.26 19.63
CA LEU A 185 -5.44 -18.21 19.61
C LEU A 185 -4.84 -16.84 19.92
N LEU A 186 -3.87 -16.77 20.85
CA LEU A 186 -3.17 -15.54 21.19
C LEU A 186 -2.30 -15.01 20.04
N THR A 187 -1.55 -15.90 19.37
CA THR A 187 -0.72 -15.51 18.21
C THR A 187 -1.59 -15.17 17.00
N ALA A 188 -2.67 -15.91 16.77
CA ALA A 188 -3.64 -15.63 15.72
C ALA A 188 -4.42 -14.33 15.94
N SER A 189 -4.81 -14.01 17.18
CA SER A 189 -5.51 -12.77 17.51
C SER A 189 -4.59 -11.55 17.33
N CYS A 190 -3.32 -11.62 17.74
CA CYS A 190 -2.32 -10.59 17.44
C CYS A 190 -2.11 -10.41 15.93
N LEU A 191 -2.07 -11.50 15.16
CA LEU A 191 -1.94 -11.44 13.71
C LEU A 191 -3.18 -10.84 13.04
N LEU A 192 -4.36 -11.14 13.55
CA LEU A 192 -5.63 -10.58 13.09
C LEU A 192 -5.68 -9.08 13.38
N ILE A 193 -5.32 -8.64 14.59
CA ILE A 193 -5.27 -7.21 14.94
C ILE A 193 -4.24 -6.47 14.09
N ALA A 194 -3.03 -7.01 13.94
CA ALA A 194 -2.00 -6.41 13.07
C ALA A 194 -2.42 -6.36 11.59
N ARG A 195 -3.19 -7.36 11.13
CA ARG A 195 -3.80 -7.34 9.80
C ARG A 195 -4.87 -6.27 9.72
N VAL A 196 -5.79 -6.20 10.69
CA VAL A 196 -6.90 -5.24 10.69
C VAL A 196 -6.44 -3.80 10.86
N GLU A 197 -5.33 -3.52 11.56
CA GLU A 197 -4.76 -2.16 11.60
C GLU A 197 -3.90 -1.83 10.37
N ALA A 198 -3.21 -2.81 9.78
CA ALA A 198 -2.38 -2.58 8.60
C ALA A 198 -3.15 -2.55 7.26
N HIS A 199 -4.43 -2.96 7.24
CA HIS A 199 -5.19 -3.15 5.99
C HIS A 199 -6.17 -2.03 5.59
N PRO A 200 -6.70 -1.18 6.49
CA PRO A 200 -7.57 -0.07 6.10
C PRO A 200 -6.86 1.30 6.13
N TYR A 201 -5.74 1.44 6.84
CA TYR A 201 -5.00 2.70 6.84
C TYR A 201 -4.06 2.75 5.64
N SER A 202 -4.15 3.78 4.81
CA SER A 202 -3.15 3.98 3.77
C SER A 202 -1.80 4.10 4.50
N ARG A 203 -0.95 3.07 4.34
CA ARG A 203 0.38 2.95 4.98
C ARG A 203 1.33 4.13 4.74
N TRP A 204 0.87 5.14 4.01
CA TRP A 204 1.59 6.31 3.55
C TRP A 204 1.12 7.59 4.24
N ALA A 205 -0.16 7.75 4.58
CA ALA A 205 -0.68 8.97 5.18
C ALA A 205 -0.62 8.92 6.71
N SER A 206 -0.11 9.99 7.32
CA SER A 206 -0.24 10.23 8.76
C SER A 206 -1.71 10.53 9.12
N PRO A 207 -2.09 10.54 10.42
CA PRO A 207 -3.42 10.97 10.83
C PRO A 207 -3.82 12.36 10.30
N ALA A 208 -2.86 13.30 10.22
CA ALA A 208 -3.10 14.63 9.63
C ALA A 208 -3.34 14.55 8.11
N GLY A 209 -2.54 13.76 7.38
CA GLY A 209 -2.75 13.50 5.95
C GLY A 209 -4.09 12.82 5.66
N GLN A 210 -4.56 11.95 6.55
CA GLN A 210 -5.88 11.31 6.46
C GLN A 210 -7.03 12.29 6.64
N ARG A 211 -6.92 13.23 7.58
CA ARG A 211 -7.92 14.30 7.75
C ARG A 211 -8.04 15.15 6.49
N LEU A 212 -6.93 15.47 5.84
CA LEU A 212 -6.94 16.22 4.57
C LEU A 212 -7.50 15.39 3.41
N LEU A 213 -7.12 14.10 3.30
CA LEU A 213 -7.70 13.20 2.30
C LEU A 213 -9.22 13.05 2.47
N GLY A 214 -9.72 13.00 3.71
CA GLY A 214 -11.15 12.93 3.99
C GLY A 214 -11.95 14.19 3.63
N ARG A 215 -11.28 15.31 3.36
CA ARG A 215 -11.92 16.55 2.87
C ARG A 215 -12.02 16.61 1.35
N ILE A 216 -11.33 15.72 0.62
CA ILE A 216 -11.44 15.65 -0.83
C ILE A 216 -12.75 14.95 -1.15
N ASP A 217 -13.68 15.67 -1.77
CA ASP A 217 -14.90 15.08 -2.30
C ASP A 217 -14.54 14.26 -3.55
N VAL A 218 -14.96 13.00 -3.58
CA VAL A 218 -14.64 12.09 -4.68
C VAL A 218 -15.94 11.60 -5.31
N PRO A 219 -16.21 11.96 -6.57
CA PRO A 219 -17.43 11.52 -7.23
C PRO A 219 -17.45 9.99 -7.38
N PRO A 220 -18.62 9.36 -7.21
CA PRO A 220 -18.77 7.91 -7.40
C PRO A 220 -18.37 7.48 -8.81
N ARG A 221 -17.77 6.30 -8.95
CA ARG A 221 -17.41 5.76 -10.27
C ARG A 221 -18.57 5.76 -11.29
N ARG A 222 -19.80 5.52 -10.83
CA ARG A 222 -20.99 5.49 -11.68
C ARG A 222 -21.31 6.86 -12.28
N THR A 223 -21.12 7.94 -11.52
CA THR A 223 -21.38 9.30 -12.01
C THR A 223 -20.34 9.68 -13.06
N LEU A 224 -19.06 9.35 -12.82
CA LEU A 224 -17.98 9.53 -13.80
C LEU A 224 -18.26 8.78 -15.10
N ALA A 225 -18.67 7.52 -15.02
CA ALA A 225 -18.99 6.71 -16.20
C ALA A 225 -20.19 7.25 -17.01
N GLN A 226 -21.16 7.87 -16.32
CA GLN A 226 -22.35 8.44 -16.96
C GLN A 226 -22.04 9.80 -17.63
N ARG A 227 -21.17 10.61 -17.03
CA ARG A 227 -20.72 11.90 -17.59
C ARG A 227 -19.78 11.72 -18.78
N SER A 228 -18.84 10.77 -18.73
CA SER A 228 -17.98 10.45 -19.89
C SER A 228 -18.75 9.97 -21.13
N GLY A 229 -20.03 9.59 -21.01
CA GLY A 229 -20.90 9.21 -22.13
C GLY A 229 -21.90 10.30 -22.57
N GLY A 230 -21.93 11.45 -21.89
CA GLY A 230 -22.80 12.58 -22.22
C GLY A 230 -21.97 13.78 -22.70
N ASP A 231 -22.29 14.30 -23.87
CA ASP A 231 -21.66 15.52 -24.40
C ASP A 231 -22.02 16.73 -23.54
N ALA A 232 -21.14 17.13 -22.61
CA ALA A 232 -20.95 18.52 -22.17
C ALA A 232 -19.76 18.64 -21.18
N ASP A 233 -18.84 19.55 -21.51
CA ASP A 233 -17.79 20.13 -20.65
C ASP A 233 -16.68 19.18 -20.13
N GLY A 234 -15.83 18.68 -21.05
CA GLY A 234 -14.76 17.72 -20.75
C GLY A 234 -13.60 18.21 -19.87
N GLY A 235 -13.59 19.47 -19.44
CA GLY A 235 -12.55 20.02 -18.56
C GLY A 235 -12.75 19.62 -17.09
N ASP A 236 -13.98 19.74 -16.57
CA ASP A 236 -14.30 19.46 -15.17
C ASP A 236 -14.34 17.94 -14.91
N ASP A 237 -14.83 17.18 -15.90
CA ASP A 237 -14.87 15.71 -15.85
C ASP A 237 -13.47 15.07 -15.75
N ASP A 238 -12.45 15.70 -16.33
CA ASP A 238 -11.07 15.22 -16.26
C ASP A 238 -10.45 15.44 -14.88
N GLY A 239 -10.72 16.60 -14.28
CA GLY A 239 -10.32 16.89 -12.91
C GLY A 239 -10.94 15.89 -11.91
N ASP A 240 -12.24 15.63 -12.06
CA ASP A 240 -12.99 14.67 -11.24
C ASP A 240 -12.45 13.24 -11.38
N LEU A 241 -12.15 12.82 -12.63
CA LEU A 241 -11.57 11.50 -12.91
C LEU A 241 -10.17 11.35 -12.30
N LEU A 242 -9.29 12.35 -12.48
CA LEU A 242 -7.93 12.33 -11.95
C LEU A 242 -7.94 12.39 -10.41
N THR A 243 -8.89 13.10 -9.81
CA THR A 243 -9.11 13.11 -8.35
C THR A 243 -9.55 11.73 -7.86
N ALA A 244 -10.51 11.10 -8.53
CA ALA A 244 -10.94 9.74 -8.19
C ALA A 244 -9.83 8.70 -8.37
N LEU A 245 -9.00 8.84 -9.40
CA LEU A 245 -7.79 8.03 -9.60
C LEU A 245 -6.76 8.28 -8.49
N ALA A 246 -6.55 9.54 -8.10
CA ALA A 246 -5.65 9.89 -7.01
C ALA A 246 -6.09 9.24 -5.70
N VAL A 247 -7.39 9.25 -5.36
CA VAL A 247 -7.87 8.71 -4.08
C VAL A 247 -8.08 7.19 -4.10
N HIS A 248 -8.81 6.66 -5.08
CA HIS A 248 -9.20 5.24 -5.13
C HIS A 248 -8.32 4.38 -6.06
N GLY A 249 -7.48 5.00 -6.89
CA GLY A 249 -6.59 4.30 -7.81
C GLY A 249 -7.28 3.81 -9.06
N THR A 250 -6.65 2.86 -9.75
CA THR A 250 -7.10 2.38 -11.06
C THR A 250 -8.49 1.74 -11.05
N ALA A 251 -9.03 1.39 -9.88
CA ALA A 251 -10.42 0.92 -9.75
C ALA A 251 -11.46 2.02 -10.04
N ALA A 252 -11.09 3.31 -9.91
CA ALA A 252 -11.95 4.45 -10.20
C ALA A 252 -12.14 4.69 -11.71
N LEU A 253 -11.20 4.23 -12.53
CA LEU A 253 -11.23 4.47 -13.97
C LEU A 253 -12.47 3.81 -14.61
N PRO A 254 -13.31 4.58 -15.31
CA PRO A 254 -14.52 4.06 -15.95
C PRO A 254 -14.14 3.12 -17.10
N ASP A 255 -13.19 3.52 -17.94
CA ASP A 255 -12.72 2.75 -19.09
C ASP A 255 -12.09 1.40 -18.69
N PRO A 256 -12.64 0.25 -19.15
CA PRO A 256 -12.02 -1.05 -18.95
C PRO A 256 -10.68 -1.21 -19.66
N ALA A 257 -10.46 -0.58 -20.83
CA ALA A 257 -9.23 -0.72 -21.60
C ALA A 257 -8.04 -0.07 -20.87
N LEU A 258 -8.22 1.17 -20.39
CA LEU A 258 -7.23 1.85 -19.57
C LEU A 258 -6.93 1.11 -18.26
N ARG A 259 -7.96 0.52 -17.62
CA ARG A 259 -7.75 -0.35 -16.45
C ARG A 259 -6.94 -1.60 -16.79
N ALA A 260 -7.21 -2.23 -17.93
CA ALA A 260 -6.47 -3.39 -18.38
C ALA A 260 -5.00 -3.04 -18.60
N ALA A 261 -4.72 -1.93 -19.30
CA ALA A 261 -3.37 -1.45 -19.57
C ALA A 261 -2.53 -1.25 -18.29
N LEU A 262 -3.14 -0.76 -17.22
CA LEU A 262 -2.47 -0.56 -15.92
C LEU A 262 -2.44 -1.84 -15.05
N LYS A 263 -3.30 -2.83 -15.31
CA LYS A 263 -3.37 -4.09 -14.56
C LYS A 263 -2.51 -5.21 -15.14
N THR A 264 -2.25 -5.19 -16.44
CA THR A 264 -1.66 -6.32 -17.17
C THR A 264 -0.37 -6.82 -16.50
N HIS A 265 -0.50 -8.01 -15.91
CA HIS A 265 0.58 -8.86 -15.46
C HIS A 265 1.28 -9.39 -16.72
N TRP A 266 2.52 -9.00 -16.92
CA TRP A 266 3.39 -9.71 -17.85
C TRP A 266 3.92 -10.94 -17.11
N GLY A 267 3.39 -12.11 -17.48
CA GLY A 267 3.91 -13.42 -17.09
C GLY A 267 4.59 -14.05 -18.30
N HIS A 268 5.90 -14.20 -18.19
CA HIS A 268 6.64 -15.28 -18.82
C HIS A 268 7.15 -16.17 -17.70
#